data_AF-A0A8J1TRY7-F1
#
_entry.id   AF-A0A8J1TRY7-F1
#
_cell.length_a   1.000
_cell.length_b   1.000
_cell.length_c   1.000
_cell.angle_alpha   90.00
_cell.angle_beta   90.00
_cell.angle_gamma   90.00
#
_symmetry.space_group_name_H-M   'P 1'
#
loop_
_entity.id
_entity.type
_entity.pdbx_description
1 polymer ?
#
loop_
_entity_poly.entity_id
_entity_poly.type
_entity_poly.pdbx_seq_one_letter_code
_entity_poly.pdbx_strand_id
1 'polypeptide(L)'
;MEDRGSVISIKFSYDMKVLAVQRSQKSVEFVNFTNGNIDTMEYSQTCKGKSTRIIGFNWTNINEVVFITDHGIEFYQVVPEKRSLKSLKTFSVSANWFVWLPESAVLLLSAGPYGNSIHPFHFRAGMVYKLPKFEIDIPVIPKPAKLCLLERDVFMANIYGQLYIVVVRHQAKAGAPGAEVVLYLLQKESPARKTDVLRLDMSGRFALHIVDNLVVVHHQASKTSMIFDIKLDGESDGYVTYHHPVLSPLPMKPSIIRPVDAPLGAELVECELYSQSWIVFQPNVVIDAKLGCLWYVQLKLEPLVTMIPDKCKLIDLLLLRRDCKMVILTVCKQMLTPGTQTNLSTIARIFDKLNKVYRQFLDIESQNQQMETFSSREPTATRVQHNPAVIDQSDMYTHVFSVFVDNKDIKHKFMVAVLIEYIRSLNQFQIPVQHYLYELVINTLVQHNCFYQLHQFLQYHVLSDSKPIACLLLSLESVYPPAHQLALDMLKRLSTANEEIIEVLLSKQ
;
A
#
# COMPACT_ATOMS: atom_id res chain seq x y z
N MET A 1 10.30 -14.74 -41.93
CA MET A 1 11.31 -15.17 -40.93
C MET A 1 11.44 -16.67 -41.07
N GLU A 2 12.64 -17.16 -41.34
CA GLU A 2 12.92 -18.60 -41.28
C GLU A 2 12.72 -19.08 -39.84
N ASP A 3 12.14 -20.27 -39.65
CA ASP A 3 11.98 -20.88 -38.32
C ASP A 3 13.38 -21.23 -37.78
N ARG A 4 13.84 -20.47 -36.78
CA ARG A 4 15.17 -20.62 -36.16
C ARG A 4 15.12 -21.45 -34.87
N GLY A 5 14.06 -22.23 -34.69
CA GLY A 5 13.85 -23.05 -33.52
C GLY A 5 13.12 -22.33 -32.39
N SER A 6 12.87 -23.07 -31.31
CA SER A 6 12.04 -22.61 -30.21
C SER A 6 12.68 -21.47 -29.41
N VAL A 7 11.85 -20.49 -29.08
CA VAL A 7 12.24 -19.37 -28.22
C VAL A 7 12.09 -19.79 -26.76
N ILE A 8 13.19 -19.72 -26.00
CA ILE A 8 13.22 -19.99 -24.55
C ILE A 8 12.80 -18.75 -23.78
N SER A 9 13.34 -17.59 -24.14
CA SER A 9 13.02 -16.31 -23.53
C SER A 9 13.18 -15.17 -24.54
N ILE A 10 12.33 -14.16 -24.45
CA ILE A 10 12.30 -13.02 -25.36
C ILE A 10 11.90 -11.77 -24.58
N LYS A 11 12.70 -10.70 -24.66
CA LYS A 11 12.49 -9.46 -23.90
C LYS A 11 12.99 -8.25 -24.67
N PHE A 12 12.17 -7.23 -24.78
CA PHE A 12 12.58 -5.91 -25.24
C PHE A 12 13.41 -5.16 -24.19
N SER A 13 14.33 -4.32 -24.64
CA SER A 13 14.92 -3.25 -23.84
C SER A 13 13.80 -2.31 -23.34
N TYR A 14 14.08 -1.56 -22.26
CA TYR A 14 13.08 -0.67 -21.65
C TYR A 14 12.56 0.43 -22.61
N ASP A 15 13.36 0.82 -23.60
CA ASP A 15 12.97 1.79 -24.64
C ASP A 15 12.40 1.12 -25.91
N MET A 16 12.22 -0.20 -25.89
CA MET A 16 11.71 -1.03 -26.98
C MET A 16 12.53 -0.97 -28.28
N LYS A 17 13.80 -0.53 -28.22
CA LYS A 17 14.66 -0.43 -29.41
C LYS A 17 15.51 -1.67 -29.68
N VAL A 18 15.73 -2.52 -28.69
CA VAL A 18 16.50 -3.75 -28.87
C VAL A 18 15.72 -4.93 -28.33
N LEU A 19 15.50 -5.94 -29.16
CA LEU A 19 14.88 -7.19 -28.78
C LEU A 19 15.96 -8.23 -28.52
N ALA A 20 15.99 -8.77 -27.31
CA ALA A 20 16.85 -9.90 -26.96
C ALA A 20 16.05 -11.20 -27.03
N VAL A 21 16.59 -12.20 -27.73
CA VAL A 21 15.97 -13.50 -27.97
C VAL A 21 16.94 -14.62 -27.60
N GLN A 22 16.54 -15.47 -26.67
CA GLN A 22 17.29 -16.67 -26.30
C GLN A 22 16.64 -17.89 -26.96
N ARG A 23 17.34 -18.46 -27.96
CA ARG A 23 16.98 -19.74 -28.61
C ARG A 23 17.89 -20.89 -28.18
N SER A 24 19.04 -20.57 -27.60
CA SER A 24 20.08 -21.51 -27.19
C SER A 24 20.38 -21.37 -25.69
N GLN A 25 20.86 -22.45 -25.07
CA GLN A 25 21.39 -22.42 -23.70
C GLN A 25 22.79 -21.78 -23.62
N LYS A 26 23.38 -21.35 -24.73
CA LYS A 26 24.73 -20.78 -24.77
C LYS A 26 24.78 -19.31 -25.17
N SER A 27 23.76 -18.80 -25.85
CA SER A 27 23.80 -17.45 -26.41
C SER A 27 22.44 -16.78 -26.41
N VAL A 28 22.48 -15.45 -26.38
CA VAL A 28 21.31 -14.58 -26.61
C VAL A 28 21.58 -13.77 -27.87
N GLU A 29 20.58 -13.71 -28.74
CA GLU A 29 20.56 -12.94 -29.98
C GLU A 29 19.89 -11.58 -29.73
N PHE A 30 20.30 -10.57 -30.47
CA PHE A 30 19.84 -9.20 -30.35
C PHE A 30 19.45 -8.67 -31.72
N VAL A 31 18.29 -8.02 -31.76
CA VAL A 31 17.70 -7.44 -32.96
C VAL A 31 17.36 -5.98 -32.69
N ASN A 32 17.89 -5.07 -33.49
CA ASN A 32 17.62 -3.64 -33.35
C ASN A 32 16.32 -3.25 -34.05
N PHE A 33 15.61 -2.30 -33.48
CA PHE A 33 14.40 -1.69 -34.04
C PHE A 33 14.66 -0.20 -34.26
N THR A 34 14.47 0.25 -35.50
CA THR A 34 14.60 1.66 -35.87
C THR A 34 13.26 2.14 -36.43
N ASN A 35 12.61 3.10 -35.77
CA ASN A 35 11.29 3.62 -36.16
C ASN A 35 10.22 2.52 -36.38
N GLY A 36 10.22 1.48 -35.54
CA GLY A 36 9.27 0.35 -35.63
C GLY A 36 9.62 -0.71 -36.66
N ASN A 37 10.66 -0.49 -37.49
CA ASN A 37 11.15 -1.48 -38.45
C ASN A 37 12.28 -2.32 -37.86
N ILE A 38 12.25 -3.60 -38.17
CA ILE A 38 13.25 -4.59 -37.76
C ILE A 38 14.52 -4.40 -38.60
N ASP A 39 15.67 -4.21 -37.95
CA ASP A 39 16.96 -4.27 -38.62
C ASP A 39 17.22 -5.71 -39.11
N THR A 40 17.61 -5.84 -40.37
CA THR A 40 17.88 -7.15 -41.00
C THR A 40 19.09 -7.90 -40.41
N MET A 41 19.99 -7.19 -39.73
CA MET A 41 21.22 -7.79 -39.20
C MET A 41 21.16 -7.96 -37.69
N GLU A 42 21.22 -9.22 -37.28
CA GLU A 42 21.22 -9.63 -35.87
C GLU A 42 22.66 -9.84 -35.37
N TYR A 43 22.84 -9.77 -34.06
CA TYR A 43 24.10 -10.10 -33.41
C TYR A 43 23.85 -10.94 -32.16
N SER A 44 24.83 -11.73 -31.74
CA SER A 44 24.65 -12.62 -30.59
C SER A 44 25.81 -12.50 -29.61
N GLN A 45 25.52 -12.77 -28.34
CA GLN A 45 26.51 -12.89 -27.29
C GLN A 45 26.43 -14.30 -26.70
N THR A 46 27.55 -15.03 -26.78
CA THR A 46 27.72 -16.32 -26.11
C THR A 46 28.17 -16.09 -24.67
N CYS A 47 27.66 -16.89 -23.73
CA CYS A 47 28.16 -16.89 -22.36
C CYS A 47 29.62 -17.38 -22.30
N LYS A 48 30.33 -16.96 -21.25
CA LYS A 48 31.74 -17.31 -21.08
C LYS A 48 31.86 -18.74 -20.54
N GLY A 49 32.80 -19.50 -21.10
CA GLY A 49 33.13 -20.85 -20.66
C GLY A 49 32.48 -21.95 -21.49
N LYS A 50 33.24 -23.02 -21.73
CA LYS A 50 32.85 -24.10 -22.66
C LYS A 50 31.65 -24.91 -22.17
N SER A 51 31.54 -25.15 -20.87
CA SER A 51 30.45 -25.92 -20.24
C SER A 51 29.28 -25.07 -19.73
N THR A 52 29.48 -23.77 -19.53
CA THR A 52 28.50 -22.83 -18.95
C THR A 52 27.20 -22.74 -19.73
N ARG A 53 26.05 -22.72 -19.07
CA ARG A 53 24.74 -22.52 -19.70
C ARG A 53 24.03 -21.31 -19.14
N ILE A 54 23.29 -20.61 -19.99
CA ILE A 54 22.43 -19.49 -19.65
C ILE A 54 21.11 -20.05 -19.12
N ILE A 55 20.83 -19.77 -17.84
CA ILE A 55 19.56 -20.07 -17.17
C ILE A 55 18.50 -19.03 -17.58
N GLY A 56 18.92 -17.78 -17.75
CA GLY A 56 18.08 -16.70 -18.26
C GLY A 56 18.84 -15.39 -18.37
N PHE A 57 18.15 -14.33 -18.81
CA PHE A 57 18.72 -12.99 -18.88
C PHE A 57 17.68 -11.93 -18.54
N ASN A 58 18.12 -10.75 -18.11
CA ASN A 58 17.26 -9.60 -17.85
C ASN A 58 17.93 -8.30 -18.30
N TRP A 59 17.13 -7.38 -18.83
CA TRP A 59 17.55 -5.99 -19.01
C TRP A 59 17.61 -5.32 -17.62
N THR A 60 18.72 -4.65 -17.32
CA THR A 60 18.90 -3.90 -16.07
C THR A 60 18.76 -2.39 -16.29
N ASN A 61 18.94 -1.95 -17.55
CA ASN A 61 18.74 -0.59 -18.02
C ASN A 61 18.54 -0.63 -19.56
N ILE A 62 18.33 0.52 -20.20
CA ILE A 62 18.05 0.65 -21.65
C ILE A 62 19.05 -0.15 -22.50
N ASN A 63 20.36 0.01 -22.25
CA ASN A 63 21.44 -0.62 -23.01
C ASN A 63 22.27 -1.58 -22.14
N GLU A 64 21.67 -2.16 -21.10
CA GLU A 64 22.40 -3.00 -20.14
C GLU A 64 21.64 -4.29 -19.90
N VAL A 65 22.34 -5.41 -20.03
CA VAL A 65 21.76 -6.74 -19.92
C VAL A 65 22.65 -7.60 -19.01
N VAL A 66 22.01 -8.38 -18.15
CA VAL A 66 22.68 -9.39 -17.33
C VAL A 66 22.28 -10.77 -17.80
N PHE A 67 23.27 -11.62 -18.04
CA PHE A 67 23.09 -13.06 -18.28
C PHE A 67 23.27 -13.79 -16.96
N ILE A 68 22.30 -14.63 -16.63
CA ILE A 68 22.35 -15.54 -15.49
C ILE A 68 22.73 -16.90 -16.05
N THR A 69 23.81 -17.45 -15.53
CA THR A 69 24.38 -18.74 -15.93
C THR A 69 24.43 -19.70 -14.74
N ASP A 70 24.62 -20.99 -15.01
CA ASP A 70 24.83 -22.01 -13.97
C ASP A 70 26.13 -21.80 -13.16
N HIS A 71 27.05 -20.95 -13.64
CA HIS A 71 28.29 -20.59 -12.94
C HIS A 71 28.34 -19.15 -12.42
N GLY A 72 27.26 -18.37 -12.55
CA GLY A 72 27.15 -17.02 -11.98
C GLY A 72 26.49 -16.02 -12.93
N ILE A 73 26.90 -14.75 -12.87
CA ILE A 73 26.33 -13.68 -13.71
C ILE A 73 27.37 -12.99 -14.57
N GLU A 74 26.95 -12.63 -15.77
CA GLU A 74 27.74 -11.86 -16.73
C GLU A 74 26.97 -10.60 -17.10
N PHE A 75 27.51 -9.44 -16.75
CA PHE A 75 26.89 -8.15 -16.98
C PHE A 75 27.52 -7.47 -18.19
N TYR A 76 26.68 -7.03 -19.12
CA TYR A 76 27.06 -6.49 -20.42
C TYR A 76 26.38 -5.17 -20.71
N GLN A 77 27.10 -4.29 -21.40
CA GLN A 77 26.55 -3.13 -22.10
C GLN A 77 26.30 -3.51 -23.56
N VAL A 78 25.08 -3.33 -24.02
CA VAL A 78 24.71 -3.48 -25.42
C VAL A 78 25.08 -2.20 -26.16
N VAL A 79 25.77 -2.34 -27.29
CA VAL A 79 26.14 -1.22 -28.17
C VAL A 79 25.49 -1.45 -29.54
N PRO A 80 24.23 -1.01 -29.73
CA PRO A 80 23.45 -1.30 -30.93
C PRO A 80 24.16 -0.88 -32.23
N GLU A 81 24.85 0.27 -32.22
CA GLU A 81 25.54 0.83 -33.39
C GLU A 81 26.73 -0.05 -33.82
N LYS A 82 27.36 -0.71 -32.85
CA LYS A 82 28.48 -1.64 -33.11
C LYS A 82 28.03 -3.09 -33.19
N ARG A 83 26.73 -3.36 -33.00
CA ARG A 83 26.14 -4.71 -32.98
C ARG A 83 26.96 -5.69 -32.14
N SER A 84 27.34 -5.24 -30.95
CA SER A 84 28.21 -5.98 -30.05
C SER A 84 27.88 -5.67 -28.60
N LEU A 85 28.34 -6.54 -27.71
CA LEU A 85 28.20 -6.37 -26.27
C LEU A 85 29.59 -6.17 -25.66
N LYS A 86 29.70 -5.18 -24.78
CA LYS A 86 30.90 -4.95 -23.97
C LYS A 86 30.69 -5.55 -22.59
N SER A 87 31.58 -6.46 -22.17
CA SER A 87 31.52 -7.01 -20.81
C SER A 87 31.87 -5.94 -19.79
N LEU A 88 30.98 -5.72 -18.82
CA LEU A 88 31.16 -4.77 -17.73
C LEU A 88 31.70 -5.47 -16.48
N LYS A 89 31.06 -6.57 -16.07
CA LYS A 89 31.46 -7.31 -14.86
C LYS A 89 31.00 -8.77 -14.92
N THR A 90 31.72 -9.66 -14.25
CA THR A 90 31.34 -11.07 -14.12
C THR A 90 31.51 -11.48 -12.66
N PHE A 91 30.57 -12.25 -12.14
CA PHE A 91 30.67 -12.88 -10.81
C PHE A 91 30.50 -14.38 -10.96
N SER A 92 31.38 -15.14 -10.31
CA SER A 92 31.25 -16.60 -10.27
C SER A 92 30.55 -17.04 -9.00
N VAL A 93 29.35 -17.61 -9.16
CA VAL A 93 28.50 -18.18 -8.10
C VAL A 93 27.68 -19.29 -8.75
N SER A 94 27.74 -20.52 -8.23
CA SER A 94 26.88 -21.60 -8.72
C SER A 94 25.41 -21.19 -8.57
N ALA A 95 24.63 -21.33 -9.64
CA ALA A 95 23.22 -20.93 -9.63
C ALA A 95 22.30 -22.13 -9.88
N ASN A 96 21.35 -22.35 -8.97
CA ASN A 96 20.27 -23.32 -9.14
C ASN A 96 19.09 -22.72 -9.90
N TRP A 97 18.71 -21.50 -9.54
CA TRP A 97 17.64 -20.70 -10.13
C TRP A 97 17.85 -19.23 -9.78
N PHE A 98 17.08 -18.33 -10.39
CA PHE A 98 17.14 -16.90 -10.12
C PHE A 98 15.75 -16.26 -10.06
N VAL A 99 15.65 -15.12 -9.40
CA VAL A 99 14.44 -14.28 -9.39
C VAL A 99 14.86 -12.83 -9.67
N TRP A 100 14.16 -12.16 -10.59
CA TRP A 100 14.42 -10.77 -10.97
C TRP A 100 13.24 -9.88 -10.59
N LEU A 101 13.51 -8.76 -9.92
CA LEU A 101 12.54 -7.70 -9.67
C LEU A 101 12.92 -6.47 -10.52
N PRO A 102 12.21 -6.23 -11.65
CA PRO A 102 12.51 -5.11 -12.54
C PRO A 102 12.45 -3.75 -11.86
N GLU A 103 11.43 -3.51 -11.02
CA GLU A 103 11.12 -2.19 -10.45
C GLU A 103 12.23 -1.69 -9.51
N SER A 104 12.91 -2.61 -8.84
CA SER A 104 14.03 -2.30 -7.93
C SER A 104 15.40 -2.67 -8.54
N ALA A 105 15.43 -3.21 -9.76
CA ALA A 105 16.62 -3.73 -10.42
C ALA A 105 17.45 -4.67 -9.52
N VAL A 106 16.77 -5.60 -8.82
CA VAL A 106 17.41 -6.58 -7.92
C VAL A 106 17.26 -7.98 -8.50
N LEU A 107 18.36 -8.73 -8.46
CA LEU A 107 18.45 -10.15 -8.82
C LEU A 107 18.77 -10.97 -7.58
N LEU A 108 18.03 -12.05 -7.34
CA LEU A 108 18.42 -13.10 -6.41
C LEU A 108 18.98 -14.28 -7.18
N LEU A 109 20.15 -14.78 -6.78
CA LEU A 109 20.66 -16.07 -7.21
C LEU A 109 20.60 -17.07 -6.07
N SER A 110 20.02 -18.23 -6.33
CA SER A 110 20.04 -19.36 -5.40
C SER A 110 21.26 -20.24 -5.63
N ALA A 111 21.91 -20.63 -4.54
CA ALA A 111 23.07 -21.52 -4.53
C ALA A 111 22.94 -22.59 -3.44
N GLY A 112 23.88 -23.54 -3.47
CA GLY A 112 23.99 -24.60 -2.47
C GLY A 112 23.08 -25.81 -2.74
N PRO A 113 23.28 -26.91 -1.99
CA PRO A 113 22.63 -28.20 -2.27
C PRO A 113 21.11 -28.20 -2.06
N TYR A 114 20.60 -27.28 -1.23
CA TYR A 114 19.17 -27.17 -0.94
C TYR A 114 18.50 -25.96 -1.62
N GLY A 115 19.29 -25.11 -2.29
CA GLY A 115 18.79 -23.90 -2.95
C GLY A 115 18.47 -22.74 -2.01
N ASN A 116 18.87 -22.82 -0.75
CA ASN A 116 18.54 -21.83 0.27
C ASN A 116 19.62 -20.78 0.54
N SER A 117 20.80 -20.89 -0.06
CA SER A 117 21.82 -19.85 0.03
C SER A 117 21.53 -18.79 -1.04
N ILE A 118 21.09 -17.61 -0.61
CA ILE A 118 20.65 -16.55 -1.51
C ILE A 118 21.73 -15.47 -1.63
N HIS A 119 22.05 -15.14 -2.88
CA HIS A 119 22.99 -14.10 -3.27
C HIS A 119 22.26 -12.97 -4.00
N PRO A 120 21.96 -11.86 -3.32
CA PRO A 120 21.31 -10.72 -3.96
C PRO A 120 22.32 -9.83 -4.69
N PHE A 121 21.92 -9.33 -5.85
CA PHE A 121 22.66 -8.35 -6.64
C PHE A 121 21.74 -7.18 -6.96
N HIS A 122 22.21 -5.96 -6.72
CA HIS A 122 21.48 -4.74 -7.03
C HIS A 122 22.19 -4.01 -8.17
N PHE A 123 21.43 -3.69 -9.21
CA PHE A 123 21.93 -3.03 -10.41
C PHE A 123 21.58 -1.55 -10.38
N ARG A 124 22.54 -0.73 -10.79
CA ARG A 124 22.37 0.69 -11.13
C ARG A 124 23.03 0.90 -12.48
N ALA A 125 22.74 2.01 -13.16
CA ALA A 125 23.35 2.31 -14.45
C ALA A 125 24.88 2.09 -14.43
N GLY A 126 25.35 1.15 -15.24
CA GLY A 126 26.75 0.76 -15.39
C GLY A 126 27.38 -0.01 -14.23
N MET A 127 26.66 -0.23 -13.13
CA MET A 127 27.20 -0.78 -11.88
C MET A 127 26.35 -1.92 -11.32
N VAL A 128 27.02 -2.88 -10.72
CA VAL A 128 26.37 -4.00 -10.01
C VAL A 128 27.03 -4.19 -8.65
N TYR A 129 26.20 -4.18 -7.62
CA TYR A 129 26.56 -4.33 -6.22
C TYR A 129 26.13 -5.71 -5.74
N LYS A 130 27.08 -6.50 -5.27
CA LYS A 130 26.79 -7.77 -4.61
C LYS A 130 26.42 -7.46 -3.16
N LEU A 131 25.18 -7.75 -2.77
CA LEU A 131 24.70 -7.55 -1.41
C LEU A 131 25.12 -8.73 -0.51
N PRO A 132 25.06 -8.56 0.83
CA PRO A 132 25.36 -9.65 1.75
C PRO A 132 24.50 -10.89 1.46
N LYS A 133 25.17 -12.04 1.32
CA LYS A 133 24.49 -13.32 1.19
C LYS A 133 23.80 -13.69 2.51
N PHE A 134 22.73 -14.46 2.43
CA PHE A 134 22.03 -14.99 3.60
C PHE A 134 21.45 -16.36 3.28
N GLU A 135 20.99 -17.07 4.29
CA GLU A 135 20.35 -18.38 4.12
C GLU A 135 18.88 -18.29 4.52
N ILE A 136 18.02 -18.87 3.68
CA ILE A 136 16.61 -19.06 4.00
C ILE A 136 16.49 -20.35 4.83
N ASP A 137 15.83 -20.28 6.00
CA ASP A 137 15.64 -21.50 6.79
C ASP A 137 14.81 -22.53 6.03
N ILE A 138 15.23 -23.79 6.11
CA ILE A 138 14.48 -24.93 5.60
C ILE A 138 13.92 -25.68 6.81
N PRO A 139 12.59 -25.79 6.99
CA PRO A 139 12.00 -26.43 8.16
C PRO A 139 12.40 -27.89 8.34
N VAL A 140 12.56 -28.63 7.24
CA VAL A 140 12.95 -30.04 7.24
C VAL A 140 14.02 -30.27 6.18
N ILE A 141 15.23 -30.59 6.62
CA ILE A 141 16.35 -30.92 5.74
C ILE A 141 16.20 -32.38 5.28
N PRO A 142 16.01 -32.66 3.99
CA PRO A 142 15.90 -34.03 3.51
C PRO A 142 17.24 -34.76 3.57
N LYS A 143 17.17 -36.07 3.81
CA LYS A 143 18.30 -37.01 3.69
C LYS A 143 17.89 -38.09 2.67
N PRO A 144 18.57 -38.23 1.50
CA PRO A 144 19.76 -37.49 1.06
C PRO A 144 19.46 -36.02 0.69
N ALA A 145 20.52 -35.21 0.58
CA ALA A 145 20.41 -33.80 0.20
C ALA A 145 19.84 -33.67 -1.22
N LYS A 146 18.77 -32.88 -1.35
CA LYS A 146 18.13 -32.55 -2.62
C LYS A 146 17.70 -31.10 -2.60
N LEU A 147 17.60 -30.49 -3.78
CA LEU A 147 17.09 -29.14 -3.95
C LEU A 147 15.67 -29.06 -3.37
N CYS A 148 15.48 -28.18 -2.38
CA CYS A 148 14.21 -28.06 -1.65
C CYS A 148 13.50 -26.75 -1.94
N LEU A 149 14.25 -25.65 -1.91
CA LEU A 149 13.73 -24.34 -2.23
C LEU A 149 13.81 -24.14 -3.75
N LEU A 150 12.66 -23.93 -4.38
CA LEU A 150 12.54 -23.75 -5.82
C LEU A 150 12.19 -22.29 -6.17
N GLU A 151 12.43 -21.90 -7.42
CA GLU A 151 12.09 -20.55 -7.93
C GLU A 151 10.63 -20.17 -7.64
N ARG A 152 9.68 -21.09 -7.88
CA ARG A 152 8.25 -20.87 -7.66
C ARG A 152 7.86 -20.55 -6.20
N ASP A 153 8.74 -20.87 -5.25
CA ASP A 153 8.48 -20.66 -3.82
C ASP A 153 8.98 -19.28 -3.37
N VAL A 154 9.67 -18.52 -4.23
CA VAL A 154 10.34 -17.26 -3.87
C VAL A 154 10.01 -16.18 -4.88
N PHE A 155 9.59 -15.01 -4.39
CA PHE A 155 9.54 -13.80 -5.20
C PHE A 155 9.98 -12.58 -4.38
N MET A 156 10.11 -11.43 -5.04
CA MET A 156 10.43 -10.16 -4.39
C MET A 156 9.30 -9.18 -4.55
N ALA A 157 9.12 -8.32 -3.55
CA ALA A 157 8.07 -7.32 -3.54
C ALA A 157 8.47 -6.06 -2.78
N ASN A 158 8.05 -4.90 -3.29
CA ASN A 158 8.08 -3.66 -2.52
C ASN A 158 6.78 -3.56 -1.70
N ILE A 159 6.90 -3.59 -0.38
CA ILE A 159 5.78 -3.50 0.56
C ILE A 159 6.09 -2.34 1.50
N TYR A 160 5.22 -1.32 1.54
CA TYR A 160 5.42 -0.08 2.30
C TYR A 160 6.76 0.62 2.04
N GLY A 161 7.22 0.60 0.79
CA GLY A 161 8.48 1.22 0.38
C GLY A 161 9.73 0.44 0.80
N GLN A 162 9.58 -0.75 1.38
CA GLN A 162 10.68 -1.65 1.71
C GLN A 162 10.68 -2.87 0.80
N LEU A 163 11.87 -3.34 0.43
CA LEU A 163 12.03 -4.49 -0.45
C LEU A 163 12.11 -5.77 0.37
N TYR A 164 11.13 -6.65 0.15
CA TYR A 164 11.03 -7.95 0.79
C TYR A 164 11.30 -9.08 -0.18
N ILE A 165 11.92 -10.14 0.33
CA ILE A 165 11.99 -11.45 -0.28
C ILE A 165 10.89 -12.29 0.39
N VAL A 166 9.91 -12.70 -0.41
CA VAL A 166 8.70 -13.40 0.05
C VAL A 166 8.84 -14.87 -0.28
N VAL A 167 8.76 -15.72 0.73
CA VAL A 167 9.02 -17.16 0.61
C VAL A 167 7.81 -17.96 1.07
N VAL A 168 7.25 -18.79 0.19
CA VAL A 168 6.20 -19.74 0.54
C VAL A 168 6.84 -20.99 1.12
N ARG A 169 6.48 -21.33 2.36
CA ARG A 169 6.97 -22.52 3.04
C ARG A 169 5.85 -23.51 3.26
N HIS A 170 6.01 -24.70 2.70
CA HIS A 170 5.15 -25.84 3.02
C HIS A 170 5.72 -26.55 4.26
N GLN A 171 5.00 -26.51 5.38
CA GLN A 171 5.38 -27.29 6.54
C GLN A 171 5.00 -28.76 6.33
N ALA A 172 5.94 -29.67 6.60
CA ALA A 172 5.82 -31.10 6.24
C ALA A 172 5.19 -31.99 7.32
N LYS A 173 4.89 -31.48 8.52
CA LYS A 173 4.46 -32.32 9.66
C LYS A 173 2.94 -32.49 9.70
N ALA A 174 2.49 -33.74 9.84
CA ALA A 174 1.11 -34.05 10.19
C ALA A 174 0.77 -33.44 11.57
N GLY A 175 -0.25 -32.60 11.64
CA GLY A 175 -0.64 -31.86 12.86
C GLY A 175 -0.03 -30.46 13.01
N ALA A 176 0.75 -29.98 12.03
CA ALA A 176 1.28 -28.61 12.00
C ALA A 176 0.26 -27.60 11.43
N PRO A 177 0.38 -26.29 11.73
CA PRO A 177 -0.56 -25.23 11.34
C PRO A 177 -0.50 -24.87 9.83
N GLY A 178 -0.33 -25.84 8.94
CA GLY A 178 -0.32 -25.61 7.49
C GLY A 178 0.93 -24.89 6.97
N ALA A 179 0.81 -24.34 5.76
CA ALA A 179 1.84 -23.56 5.09
C ALA A 179 1.91 -22.13 5.64
N GLU A 180 3.05 -21.48 5.42
CA GLU A 180 3.30 -20.11 5.86
C GLU A 180 3.96 -19.31 4.74
N VAL A 181 3.81 -17.99 4.78
CA VAL A 181 4.56 -17.06 3.94
C VAL A 181 5.53 -16.30 4.82
N VAL A 182 6.83 -16.38 4.53
CA VAL A 182 7.87 -15.73 5.31
C VAL A 182 8.45 -14.56 4.54
N LEU A 183 8.50 -13.39 5.17
CA LEU A 183 9.05 -12.18 4.59
C LEU A 183 10.43 -11.89 5.20
N TYR A 184 11.41 -11.74 4.31
CA TYR A 184 12.75 -11.29 4.64
C TYR A 184 12.96 -9.87 4.14
N LEU A 185 13.20 -8.94 5.04
CA LEU A 185 13.55 -7.57 4.69
C LEU A 185 14.97 -7.54 4.12
N LEU A 186 15.10 -7.14 2.85
CA LEU A 186 16.41 -6.99 2.22
C LEU A 186 17.11 -5.73 2.72
N GLN A 187 18.35 -5.89 3.17
CA GLN A 187 19.17 -4.81 3.72
C GLN A 187 20.38 -4.57 2.80
N LYS A 188 20.89 -3.33 2.75
CA LYS A 188 22.02 -2.97 1.89
C LYS A 188 23.35 -3.48 2.41
N GLU A 189 23.59 -3.29 3.71
CA GLU A 189 24.89 -3.54 4.37
C GLU A 189 24.88 -4.77 5.29
N SER A 190 23.74 -5.43 5.44
CA SER A 190 23.58 -6.61 6.28
C SER A 190 22.79 -7.71 5.57
N PRO A 191 22.92 -8.98 6.00
CA PRO A 191 22.09 -10.07 5.50
C PRO A 191 20.59 -9.76 5.63
N ALA A 192 19.77 -10.28 4.71
CA ALA A 192 18.33 -10.10 4.79
C ALA A 192 17.79 -10.68 6.11
N ARG A 193 16.91 -9.94 6.78
CA ARG A 193 16.38 -10.31 8.10
C ARG A 193 14.95 -10.80 7.98
N LYS A 194 14.65 -11.97 8.54
CA LYS A 194 13.27 -12.43 8.72
C LYS A 194 12.55 -11.48 9.67
N THR A 195 11.44 -10.88 9.22
CA THR A 195 10.68 -9.92 10.05
C THR A 195 9.23 -10.34 10.24
N ASP A 196 8.62 -10.97 9.23
CA ASP A 196 7.18 -11.26 9.24
C ASP A 196 6.90 -12.68 8.77
N VAL A 197 5.91 -13.31 9.39
CA VAL A 197 5.39 -14.63 9.01
C VAL A 197 3.89 -14.56 8.92
N LEU A 198 3.34 -14.88 7.75
CA LEU A 198 1.90 -14.96 7.51
C LEU A 198 1.47 -16.41 7.70
N ARG A 199 0.65 -16.69 8.71
CA ARG A 199 0.12 -18.03 8.97
C ARG A 199 -1.08 -18.27 8.05
N LEU A 200 -0.98 -19.31 7.22
CA LEU A 200 -2.05 -19.64 6.28
C LEU A 200 -3.04 -20.65 6.86
N ASP A 201 -2.62 -21.48 7.82
CA ASP A 201 -3.44 -22.55 8.42
C ASP A 201 -4.03 -23.53 7.38
N MET A 202 -3.43 -23.57 6.19
CA MET A 202 -3.88 -24.35 5.03
C MET A 202 -2.69 -25.02 4.35
N SER A 203 -2.93 -26.13 3.66
CA SER A 203 -1.92 -26.79 2.82
C SER A 203 -2.46 -26.95 1.41
N GLY A 204 -1.56 -26.91 0.43
CA GLY A 204 -1.95 -26.98 -0.98
C GLY A 204 -1.11 -26.07 -1.84
N ARG A 205 -1.64 -25.72 -3.02
CA ARG A 205 -1.01 -24.78 -3.96
C ARG A 205 -1.46 -23.37 -3.63
N PHE A 206 -0.49 -22.48 -3.51
CA PHE A 206 -0.70 -21.07 -3.26
C PHE A 206 -0.19 -20.24 -4.42
N ALA A 207 -0.90 -19.16 -4.71
CA ALA A 207 -0.39 -18.08 -5.54
C ALA A 207 -0.48 -16.77 -4.75
N LEU A 208 0.42 -15.84 -5.00
CA LEU A 208 0.52 -14.61 -4.22
C LEU A 208 0.50 -13.39 -5.12
N HIS A 209 -0.10 -12.32 -4.63
CA HIS A 209 -0.05 -11.00 -5.21
C HIS A 209 0.23 -9.95 -4.13
N ILE A 210 0.75 -8.81 -4.56
CA ILE A 210 0.89 -7.62 -3.75
C ILE A 210 -0.08 -6.57 -4.31
N VAL A 211 -1.12 -6.27 -3.53
CA VAL A 211 -2.15 -5.32 -3.93
C VAL A 211 -2.21 -4.23 -2.88
N ASP A 212 -1.80 -3.02 -3.26
CA ASP A 212 -1.76 -1.87 -2.36
C ASP A 212 -0.98 -2.16 -1.06
N ASN A 213 0.22 -2.75 -1.13
CA ASN A 213 1.00 -3.20 0.04
C ASN A 213 0.37 -4.33 0.89
N LEU A 214 -0.77 -4.89 0.49
CA LEU A 214 -1.31 -6.10 1.10
C LEU A 214 -0.72 -7.33 0.42
N VAL A 215 -0.40 -8.34 1.21
CA VAL A 215 -0.06 -9.66 0.68
C VAL A 215 -1.35 -10.44 0.51
N VAL A 216 -1.73 -10.69 -0.74
CA VAL A 216 -2.91 -11.49 -1.09
C VAL A 216 -2.46 -12.90 -1.42
N VAL A 217 -2.97 -13.89 -0.68
CA VAL A 217 -2.63 -15.29 -0.82
C VAL A 217 -3.85 -16.05 -1.33
N HIS A 218 -3.78 -16.53 -2.56
CA HIS A 218 -4.80 -17.34 -3.20
C HIS A 218 -4.55 -18.82 -2.92
N HIS A 219 -5.55 -19.51 -2.40
CA HIS A 219 -5.48 -20.95 -2.17
C HIS A 219 -6.37 -21.68 -3.17
N GLN A 220 -5.73 -22.46 -4.05
CA GLN A 220 -6.39 -23.08 -5.18
C GLN A 220 -7.41 -24.15 -4.78
N ALA A 221 -7.12 -24.97 -3.76
CA ALA A 221 -7.98 -26.10 -3.40
C ALA A 221 -9.31 -25.65 -2.77
N SER A 222 -9.29 -24.61 -1.94
CA SER A 222 -10.52 -24.03 -1.36
C SER A 222 -11.17 -22.96 -2.23
N LYS A 223 -10.51 -22.52 -3.30
CA LYS A 223 -10.95 -21.39 -4.14
C LYS A 223 -11.18 -20.11 -3.33
N THR A 224 -10.31 -19.84 -2.36
CA THR A 224 -10.39 -18.65 -1.50
C THR A 224 -9.11 -17.83 -1.55
N SER A 225 -9.22 -16.57 -1.17
CA SER A 225 -8.12 -15.62 -1.03
C SER A 225 -8.06 -15.12 0.40
N MET A 226 -6.85 -15.00 0.93
CA MET A 226 -6.53 -14.40 2.21
C MET A 226 -5.80 -13.09 1.98
N ILE A 227 -6.03 -12.10 2.83
CA ILE A 227 -5.39 -10.80 2.74
C ILE A 227 -4.65 -10.57 4.06
N PHE A 228 -3.38 -10.19 3.96
CA PHE A 228 -2.53 -9.87 5.10
C PHE A 228 -1.98 -8.45 4.95
N ASP A 229 -1.89 -7.75 6.08
CA ASP A 229 -1.26 -6.44 6.17
C ASP A 229 -0.19 -6.48 7.26
N ILE A 230 1.08 -6.38 6.88
CA ILE A 230 2.21 -6.49 7.82
C ILE A 230 2.34 -5.29 8.77
N LYS A 231 1.57 -4.21 8.54
CA LYS A 231 1.51 -3.05 9.44
C LYS A 231 0.39 -3.12 10.46
N LEU A 232 -0.51 -4.11 10.36
CA LEU A 232 -1.48 -4.36 11.41
C LEU A 232 -0.85 -5.15 12.56
N ASP A 233 -1.51 -5.12 13.72
CA ASP A 233 -1.03 -5.80 14.91
C ASP A 233 -0.95 -7.32 14.69
N GLY A 234 0.17 -7.92 15.10
CA GLY A 234 0.41 -9.35 15.07
C GLY A 234 1.02 -9.84 16.38
N GLU A 235 1.13 -11.16 16.54
CA GLU A 235 1.81 -11.77 17.67
C GLU A 235 3.32 -11.65 17.45
N SER A 236 4.08 -11.10 18.40
CA SER A 236 5.54 -10.98 18.24
C SER A 236 6.29 -11.79 19.30
N ASP A 237 7.34 -12.47 18.87
CA ASP A 237 8.32 -13.12 19.75
C ASP A 237 9.53 -12.21 20.09
N GLY A 238 9.45 -10.93 19.71
CA GLY A 238 10.51 -9.94 19.86
C GLY A 238 11.49 -9.87 18.68
N TYR A 239 11.46 -10.85 17.77
CA TYR A 239 12.31 -10.89 16.58
C TYR A 239 11.48 -10.90 15.29
N VAL A 240 10.38 -11.66 15.30
CA VAL A 240 9.47 -11.86 14.17
C VAL A 240 8.05 -11.55 14.61
N THR A 241 7.26 -10.99 13.70
CA THR A 241 5.83 -10.76 13.87
C THR A 241 5.05 -11.81 13.08
N TYR A 242 4.14 -12.51 13.75
CA TYR A 242 3.24 -13.50 13.17
C TYR A 242 1.89 -12.84 12.92
N HIS A 243 1.46 -12.92 11.66
CA HIS A 243 0.25 -12.28 11.16
C HIS A 243 -0.79 -13.34 10.81
N HIS A 244 -2.04 -13.01 11.10
CA HIS A 244 -3.21 -13.77 10.68
C HIS A 244 -3.95 -13.00 9.56
N PRO A 245 -4.76 -13.69 8.75
CA PRO A 245 -5.57 -13.01 7.74
C PRO A 245 -6.42 -11.89 8.37
N VAL A 246 -6.49 -10.75 7.68
CA VAL A 246 -7.32 -9.59 8.10
C VAL A 246 -8.80 -9.97 8.19
N LEU A 247 -9.21 -10.93 7.38
CA LEU A 247 -10.57 -11.47 7.26
C LEU A 247 -10.49 -12.99 7.15
N SER A 248 -11.59 -13.67 7.42
CA SER A 248 -11.75 -15.06 6.99
C SER A 248 -11.51 -15.20 5.48
N PRO A 249 -10.92 -16.32 5.00
CA PRO A 249 -10.67 -16.52 3.57
C PRO A 249 -11.96 -16.42 2.74
N LEU A 250 -11.93 -15.61 1.68
CA LEU A 250 -13.10 -15.37 0.82
C LEU A 250 -12.75 -15.56 -0.66
N PRO A 251 -13.69 -16.05 -1.50
CA PRO A 251 -13.46 -16.12 -2.93
C PRO A 251 -13.34 -14.72 -3.54
N MET A 252 -12.58 -14.60 -4.63
CA MET A 252 -12.62 -13.40 -5.45
C MET A 252 -13.99 -13.25 -6.09
N LYS A 253 -14.38 -12.02 -6.42
CA LYS A 253 -15.65 -11.75 -7.10
C LYS A 253 -15.69 -12.48 -8.45
N PRO A 254 -16.69 -13.34 -8.71
CA PRO A 254 -16.88 -13.96 -10.02
C PRO A 254 -16.98 -12.91 -11.12
N SER A 255 -16.36 -13.19 -12.26
CA SER A 255 -16.35 -12.31 -13.42
C SER A 255 -16.89 -13.07 -14.62
N ILE A 256 -17.76 -12.40 -15.38
CA ILE A 256 -18.41 -12.95 -16.55
C ILE A 256 -17.88 -12.17 -17.76
N ILE A 257 -17.40 -12.88 -18.78
CA ILE A 257 -16.83 -12.27 -19.98
C ILE A 257 -17.60 -12.65 -21.23
N ARG A 258 -17.49 -11.77 -22.22
CA ARG A 258 -17.75 -12.11 -23.62
C ARG A 258 -16.43 -12.56 -24.24
N PRO A 259 -16.35 -13.75 -24.87
CA PRO A 259 -15.14 -14.14 -25.58
C PRO A 259 -14.85 -13.13 -26.69
N VAL A 260 -13.57 -12.80 -26.88
CA VAL A 260 -13.10 -11.69 -27.75
C VAL A 260 -13.57 -11.84 -29.21
N ASP A 261 -13.76 -13.08 -29.68
CA ASP A 261 -14.16 -13.41 -31.05
C ASP A 261 -15.62 -13.92 -31.18
N ALA A 262 -16.44 -13.71 -30.15
CA ALA A 262 -17.79 -14.27 -30.13
C ALA A 262 -18.78 -13.37 -30.91
N PRO A 263 -19.67 -13.95 -31.75
CA PRO A 263 -20.68 -13.17 -32.48
C PRO A 263 -21.63 -12.44 -31.52
N LEU A 264 -22.23 -11.34 -31.98
CA LEU A 264 -23.28 -10.62 -31.25
C LEU A 264 -24.45 -11.59 -30.96
N GLY A 265 -24.57 -12.02 -29.70
CA GLY A 265 -25.55 -13.02 -29.24
C GLY A 265 -24.92 -14.26 -28.58
N ALA A 266 -23.59 -14.39 -28.57
CA ALA A 266 -22.92 -15.48 -27.89
C ALA A 266 -23.13 -15.47 -26.37
N GLU A 267 -23.22 -16.67 -25.81
CA GLU A 267 -23.38 -16.86 -24.38
C GLU A 267 -22.19 -16.28 -23.61
N LEU A 268 -22.52 -15.62 -22.51
CA LEU A 268 -21.56 -15.10 -21.56
C LEU A 268 -20.86 -16.28 -20.85
N VAL A 269 -19.53 -16.24 -20.80
CA VAL A 269 -18.74 -17.30 -20.15
C VAL A 269 -18.35 -16.83 -18.75
N GLU A 270 -18.68 -17.64 -17.75
CA GLU A 270 -18.19 -17.43 -16.40
C GLU A 270 -16.71 -17.80 -16.32
N CYS A 271 -15.90 -16.89 -15.77
CA CYS A 271 -14.48 -17.14 -15.56
C CYS A 271 -14.30 -18.15 -14.42
N GLU A 272 -13.64 -19.27 -14.72
CA GLU A 272 -13.27 -20.25 -13.69
C GLU A 272 -12.19 -19.67 -12.78
N LEU A 273 -12.60 -19.12 -11.63
CA LEU A 273 -11.67 -18.59 -10.65
C LEU A 273 -10.76 -19.70 -10.08
N TYR A 274 -9.49 -19.35 -9.88
CA TYR A 274 -8.45 -20.24 -9.33
C TYR A 274 -8.13 -21.45 -10.23
N SER A 275 -8.35 -21.31 -11.55
CA SER A 275 -8.05 -22.36 -12.52
C SER A 275 -6.60 -22.83 -12.40
N GLN A 276 -6.36 -24.12 -12.67
CA GLN A 276 -5.01 -24.69 -12.75
C GLN A 276 -4.20 -24.15 -13.92
N SER A 277 -4.86 -23.51 -14.88
CA SER A 277 -4.24 -22.87 -16.04
C SER A 277 -3.82 -21.42 -15.81
N TRP A 278 -4.08 -20.86 -14.62
CA TRP A 278 -3.67 -19.51 -14.28
C TRP A 278 -2.17 -19.40 -14.10
N ILE A 279 -1.60 -18.38 -14.73
CA ILE A 279 -0.21 -17.98 -14.55
C ILE A 279 -0.21 -16.64 -13.82
N VAL A 280 0.45 -16.59 -12.67
CA VAL A 280 0.46 -15.44 -11.79
C VAL A 280 1.76 -14.66 -11.93
N PHE A 281 1.64 -13.36 -12.12
CA PHE A 281 2.74 -12.42 -12.22
C PHE A 281 2.61 -11.33 -11.16
N GLN A 282 3.74 -11.00 -10.54
CA GLN A 282 3.80 -9.87 -9.62
C GLN A 282 3.62 -8.54 -10.39
N PRO A 283 3.06 -7.51 -9.75
CA PRO A 283 2.51 -7.55 -8.39
C PRO A 283 1.09 -8.13 -8.34
N ASN A 284 0.27 -8.01 -9.39
CA ASN A 284 -1.16 -8.29 -9.32
C ASN A 284 -1.79 -8.80 -10.64
N VAL A 285 -1.02 -9.48 -11.49
CA VAL A 285 -1.47 -9.89 -12.82
C VAL A 285 -1.74 -11.40 -12.87
N VAL A 286 -2.88 -11.76 -13.45
CA VAL A 286 -3.24 -13.16 -13.75
C VAL A 286 -3.43 -13.31 -15.25
N ILE A 287 -2.72 -14.26 -15.85
CA ILE A 287 -2.95 -14.68 -17.24
C ILE A 287 -3.73 -15.98 -17.20
N ASP A 288 -4.91 -15.97 -17.81
CA ASP A 288 -5.71 -17.16 -18.05
C ASP A 288 -5.42 -17.68 -19.45
N ALA A 289 -4.56 -18.70 -19.54
CA ALA A 289 -4.14 -19.27 -20.83
C ALA A 289 -5.29 -19.99 -21.56
N LYS A 290 -6.33 -20.46 -20.84
CA LYS A 290 -7.50 -21.12 -21.43
C LYS A 290 -8.44 -20.11 -22.07
N LEU A 291 -8.64 -18.96 -21.42
CA LEU A 291 -9.50 -17.88 -21.91
C LEU A 291 -8.77 -16.87 -22.80
N GLY A 292 -7.44 -16.89 -22.83
CA GLY A 292 -6.62 -15.90 -23.53
C GLY A 292 -6.74 -14.50 -22.92
N CYS A 293 -7.10 -14.41 -21.63
CA CYS A 293 -7.37 -13.15 -20.94
C CYS A 293 -6.24 -12.77 -19.99
N LEU A 294 -6.00 -11.46 -19.87
CA LEU A 294 -5.11 -10.86 -18.88
C LEU A 294 -5.95 -10.06 -17.88
N TRP A 295 -5.72 -10.34 -16.60
CA TRP A 295 -6.50 -9.80 -15.49
C TRP A 295 -5.61 -9.06 -14.50
N TYR A 296 -6.18 -8.06 -13.84
CA TYR A 296 -5.58 -7.39 -12.70
C TYR A 296 -6.39 -7.68 -11.44
N VAL A 297 -5.71 -8.14 -10.39
CA VAL A 297 -6.30 -8.28 -9.06
C VAL A 297 -6.34 -6.90 -8.42
N GLN A 298 -7.52 -6.51 -7.93
CA GLN A 298 -7.77 -5.23 -7.28
C GLN A 298 -8.51 -5.42 -5.96
N LEU A 299 -8.18 -4.56 -4.99
CA LEU A 299 -8.88 -4.48 -3.72
C LEU A 299 -10.10 -3.58 -3.85
N LYS A 300 -11.23 -3.98 -3.27
CA LYS A 300 -12.42 -3.14 -3.09
C LYS A 300 -12.63 -2.88 -1.60
N LEU A 301 -12.72 -1.61 -1.22
CA LEU A 301 -12.73 -1.20 0.19
C LEU A 301 -14.15 -1.15 0.76
N GLU A 302 -15.15 -0.87 -0.06
CA GLU A 302 -16.55 -0.72 0.37
C GLU A 302 -17.09 -1.99 1.05
N PRO A 303 -16.85 -3.21 0.53
CA PRO A 303 -17.29 -4.43 1.20
C PRO A 303 -16.64 -4.66 2.57
N LEU A 304 -15.41 -4.16 2.78
CA LEU A 304 -14.69 -4.30 4.05
C LEU A 304 -15.41 -3.62 5.20
N VAL A 305 -16.18 -2.56 4.92
CA VAL A 305 -16.97 -1.83 5.92
C VAL A 305 -17.96 -2.73 6.64
N THR A 306 -18.55 -3.68 5.90
CA THR A 306 -19.50 -4.68 6.43
C THR A 306 -18.79 -5.91 6.94
N MET A 307 -17.70 -6.34 6.27
CA MET A 307 -16.99 -7.58 6.60
C MET A 307 -16.11 -7.47 7.85
N ILE A 308 -15.65 -6.27 8.25
CA ILE A 308 -14.86 -6.03 9.46
C ILE A 308 -15.76 -5.40 10.54
N PRO A 309 -16.19 -6.16 11.56
CA PRO A 309 -17.07 -5.63 12.60
C PRO A 309 -16.36 -4.63 13.52
N ASP A 310 -15.09 -4.88 13.84
CA ASP A 310 -14.27 -4.00 14.68
C ASP A 310 -13.89 -2.73 13.89
N LYS A 311 -14.60 -1.64 14.19
CA LYS A 311 -14.41 -0.36 13.50
C LYS A 311 -13.03 0.27 13.76
N CYS A 312 -12.38 -0.02 14.89
CA CYS A 312 -11.02 0.46 15.12
C CYS A 312 -10.04 -0.23 14.17
N LYS A 313 -10.10 -1.57 14.08
CA LYS A 313 -9.26 -2.35 13.15
C LYS A 313 -9.54 -2.00 11.68
N LEU A 314 -10.81 -1.78 11.33
CA LEU A 314 -11.19 -1.32 9.99
C LEU A 314 -10.51 0.01 9.65
N ILE A 315 -10.54 0.99 10.57
CA ILE A 315 -9.90 2.29 10.34
C ILE A 315 -8.38 2.16 10.24
N ASP A 316 -7.75 1.33 11.08
CA ASP A 316 -6.31 1.05 11.00
C ASP A 316 -5.91 0.48 9.63
N LEU A 317 -6.72 -0.46 9.09
CA LEU A 317 -6.52 -0.98 7.74
C LEU A 317 -6.74 0.11 6.69
N LEU A 318 -7.87 0.82 6.73
CA LEU A 318 -8.27 1.80 5.71
C LEU A 318 -7.28 2.95 5.61
N LEU A 319 -6.76 3.47 6.73
CA LEU A 319 -5.77 4.57 6.73
C LEU A 319 -4.48 4.22 5.96
N LEU A 320 -4.20 2.94 5.79
CA LEU A 320 -3.06 2.42 5.02
C LEU A 320 -3.40 2.16 3.55
N ARG A 321 -4.64 2.35 3.10
CA ARG A 321 -5.08 2.07 1.71
C ARG A 321 -5.11 3.32 0.83
N ARG A 322 -4.92 3.12 -0.47
CA ARG A 322 -5.22 4.14 -1.48
C ARG A 322 -6.74 4.35 -1.62
N ASP A 323 -7.14 5.54 -2.03
CA ASP A 323 -8.53 5.88 -2.37
C ASP A 323 -9.57 5.60 -1.27
N CYS A 324 -9.15 5.60 0.01
CA CYS A 324 -10.01 5.20 1.13
C CYS A 324 -10.75 6.35 1.82
N LYS A 325 -10.44 7.61 1.49
CA LYS A 325 -10.97 8.81 2.16
C LYS A 325 -12.50 8.80 2.27
N MET A 326 -13.19 8.58 1.14
CA MET A 326 -14.67 8.53 1.14
C MET A 326 -15.22 7.30 1.87
N VAL A 327 -14.49 6.19 1.89
CA VAL A 327 -14.88 4.98 2.61
C VAL A 327 -14.77 5.23 4.12
N ILE A 328 -13.69 5.86 4.59
CA ILE A 328 -13.51 6.26 5.99
C ILE A 328 -14.63 7.21 6.42
N LEU A 329 -14.94 8.23 5.63
CA LEU A 329 -16.03 9.16 5.92
C LEU A 329 -17.39 8.45 5.99
N THR A 330 -17.62 7.46 5.12
CA THR A 330 -18.82 6.62 5.17
C THR A 330 -18.89 5.80 6.46
N VAL A 331 -17.77 5.22 6.92
CA VAL A 331 -17.68 4.52 8.21
C VAL A 331 -18.00 5.49 9.36
N CYS A 332 -17.42 6.68 9.34
CA CYS A 332 -17.67 7.71 10.35
C CYS A 332 -19.13 8.18 10.36
N LYS A 333 -19.80 8.25 9.22
CA LYS A 333 -21.23 8.55 9.16
C LYS A 333 -22.08 7.40 9.69
N GLN A 334 -21.78 6.16 9.31
CA GLN A 334 -22.51 4.96 9.74
C GLN A 334 -22.41 4.76 11.26
N MET A 335 -21.24 4.97 11.86
CA MET A 335 -21.05 4.77 13.30
C MET A 335 -21.83 5.78 14.18
N LEU A 336 -22.37 6.84 13.57
CA LEU A 336 -23.20 7.86 14.22
C LEU A 336 -24.70 7.72 13.90
N THR A 337 -25.06 6.91 12.91
CA THR A 337 -26.46 6.78 12.43
C THR A 337 -27.21 5.73 13.26
N PRO A 338 -28.49 5.96 13.63
CA PRO A 338 -29.30 4.97 14.34
C PRO A 338 -29.34 3.61 13.63
N GLY A 339 -29.31 2.53 14.40
CA GLY A 339 -29.24 1.15 13.90
C GLY A 339 -27.82 0.64 13.64
N THR A 340 -26.86 1.52 13.30
CA THR A 340 -25.43 1.20 13.14
C THR A 340 -24.53 1.97 14.12
N GLN A 341 -25.15 2.68 15.06
CA GLN A 341 -24.50 3.54 16.03
C GLN A 341 -23.56 2.73 16.92
N THR A 342 -22.34 3.22 17.11
CA THR A 342 -21.35 2.63 18.03
C THR A 342 -21.26 3.42 19.33
N ASN A 343 -20.60 2.85 20.33
CA ASN A 343 -20.42 3.53 21.61
C ASN A 343 -19.43 4.71 21.48
N LEU A 344 -19.57 5.68 22.39
CA LEU A 344 -18.78 6.91 22.37
C LEU A 344 -17.27 6.64 22.51
N SER A 345 -16.87 5.62 23.27
CA SER A 345 -15.45 5.27 23.44
C SER A 345 -14.80 4.76 22.15
N THR A 346 -15.54 4.02 21.31
CA THR A 346 -15.05 3.60 19.99
C THR A 346 -14.95 4.78 19.04
N ILE A 347 -15.95 5.66 19.04
CA ILE A 347 -15.96 6.90 18.24
C ILE A 347 -14.75 7.78 18.61
N ALA A 348 -14.52 7.99 19.90
CA ALA A 348 -13.38 8.77 20.40
C ALA A 348 -12.04 8.18 19.92
N ARG A 349 -11.86 6.85 20.03
CA ARG A 349 -10.65 6.17 19.54
C ARG A 349 -10.46 6.31 18.03
N ILE A 350 -11.55 6.30 17.25
CA ILE A 350 -11.49 6.50 15.80
C ILE A 350 -11.06 7.93 15.49
N PHE A 351 -11.66 8.93 16.14
CA PHE A 351 -11.23 10.32 15.98
C PHE A 351 -9.75 10.51 16.31
N ASP A 352 -9.27 9.87 17.39
CA ASP A 352 -7.85 9.93 17.75
C ASP A 352 -6.94 9.33 16.67
N LYS A 353 -7.34 8.22 16.04
CA LYS A 353 -6.60 7.63 14.92
C LYS A 353 -6.56 8.57 13.71
N LEU A 354 -7.69 9.16 13.34
CA LEU A 354 -7.77 10.09 12.20
C LEU A 354 -6.95 11.36 12.44
N ASN A 355 -7.12 12.00 13.61
CA ASN A 355 -6.45 13.25 13.94
C ASN A 355 -4.95 13.04 14.19
N LYS A 356 -4.51 11.87 14.66
CA LYS A 356 -3.09 11.52 14.71
C LYS A 356 -2.45 11.55 13.32
N VAL A 357 -3.12 10.97 12.32
CA VAL A 357 -2.63 10.97 10.93
C VAL A 357 -2.67 12.39 10.35
N TYR A 358 -3.75 13.13 10.60
CA TYR A 358 -3.86 14.52 10.16
C TYR A 358 -2.75 15.40 10.76
N ARG A 359 -2.42 15.23 12.04
CA ARG A 359 -1.32 15.97 12.67
C ARG A 359 0.03 15.65 12.03
N GLN A 360 0.32 14.38 11.78
CA GLN A 360 1.55 13.96 11.10
C GLN A 360 1.68 14.60 9.71
N PHE A 361 0.57 14.73 8.98
CA PHE A 361 0.55 15.41 7.70
C PHE A 361 0.87 16.91 7.84
N LEU A 362 0.25 17.61 8.79
CA LEU A 362 0.52 19.03 9.06
C LEU A 362 1.99 19.28 9.43
N ASP A 363 2.60 18.38 10.21
CA ASP A 363 4.01 18.47 10.57
C ASP A 363 4.93 18.33 9.33
N ILE A 364 4.60 17.43 8.40
CA ILE A 364 5.35 17.23 7.14
C ILE A 364 5.20 18.44 6.22
N GLU A 365 3.99 18.95 6.03
CA GLU A 365 3.71 20.15 5.24
C GLU A 365 4.48 21.36 5.76
N SER A 366 4.49 21.55 7.08
CA SER A 366 5.22 22.65 7.73
C SER A 366 6.74 22.55 7.52
N GLN A 367 7.29 21.33 7.56
CA GLN A 367 8.71 21.09 7.28
C GLN A 367 9.06 21.37 5.82
N ASN A 368 8.20 20.96 4.87
CA ASN A 368 8.42 21.19 3.44
C ASN A 368 8.43 22.71 3.12
N GLN A 369 7.50 23.49 3.68
CA GLN A 369 7.45 24.94 3.50
C GLN A 369 8.69 25.66 4.07
N GLN A 370 9.25 25.17 5.17
CA GLN A 370 10.50 25.70 5.73
C GLN A 370 11.75 25.30 4.92
N MET A 371 11.73 24.17 4.19
CA MET A 371 12.86 23.75 3.35
C MET A 371 12.87 24.45 1.98
N GLU A 372 11.71 24.76 1.40
CA GLU A 372 11.62 25.50 0.14
C GLU A 372 12.20 26.92 0.22
N THR A 373 12.24 27.52 1.40
CA THR A 373 12.85 28.84 1.62
C THR A 373 14.38 28.84 1.63
N PHE A 374 15.04 27.67 1.70
CA PHE A 374 16.51 27.58 1.84
C PHE A 374 17.23 26.74 0.77
N SER A 375 16.54 26.11 -0.18
CA SER A 375 17.24 25.36 -1.24
C SER A 375 16.53 25.34 -2.60
N SER A 376 17.17 25.93 -3.61
CA SER A 376 16.96 25.64 -5.02
C SER A 376 17.67 24.33 -5.40
N ARG A 377 17.10 23.17 -5.06
CA ARG A 377 17.61 21.87 -5.53
C ARG A 377 16.51 21.09 -6.24
N GLU A 378 16.88 20.56 -7.39
CA GLU A 378 16.04 19.71 -8.25
C GLU A 378 15.44 18.54 -7.47
N PRO A 379 14.20 18.12 -7.82
CA PRO A 379 13.51 17.07 -7.10
C PRO A 379 14.16 15.72 -7.41
N THR A 380 14.95 15.20 -6.47
CA THR A 380 15.35 13.78 -6.51
C THR A 380 14.11 12.91 -6.29
N ALA A 381 13.55 12.44 -7.40
CA ALA A 381 12.43 11.51 -7.45
C ALA A 381 12.84 10.13 -6.91
N THR A 382 12.78 9.92 -5.59
CA THR A 382 12.58 8.60 -4.96
C THR A 382 12.07 8.77 -3.53
N ARG A 383 10.86 9.30 -3.37
CA ARG A 383 10.03 9.01 -2.20
C ARG A 383 8.68 8.59 -2.73
N VAL A 384 8.50 7.28 -2.95
CA VAL A 384 7.16 6.69 -2.95
C VAL A 384 6.71 6.71 -1.48
N GLN A 385 6.50 7.92 -0.94
CA GLN A 385 5.82 8.11 0.31
C GLN A 385 4.37 7.77 0.00
N HIS A 386 3.92 6.64 0.53
CA HIS A 386 2.51 6.37 0.70
C HIS A 386 1.90 7.63 1.32
N ASN A 387 1.04 8.32 0.56
CA ASN A 387 0.36 9.49 1.06
C ASN A 387 -0.74 8.93 1.97
N PRO A 388 -0.61 9.03 3.31
CA PRO A 388 -1.63 8.50 4.19
C PRO A 388 -2.94 9.20 3.85
N ALA A 389 -4.07 8.49 3.94
CA ALA A 389 -5.34 9.14 3.73
C ALA A 389 -5.61 10.14 4.87
N VAL A 390 -5.46 11.42 4.55
CA VAL A 390 -5.70 12.51 5.49
C VAL A 390 -7.18 12.89 5.43
N ILE A 391 -7.83 12.82 6.59
CA ILE A 391 -9.17 13.33 6.81
C ILE A 391 -9.04 14.62 7.61
N ASP A 392 -9.35 15.74 6.99
CA ASP A 392 -9.29 17.04 7.66
C ASP A 392 -10.62 17.39 8.35
N GLN A 393 -10.64 18.57 8.98
CA GLN A 393 -11.82 19.06 9.69
C GLN A 393 -12.98 19.41 8.73
N SER A 394 -12.68 19.81 7.49
CA SER A 394 -13.69 20.18 6.49
C SER A 394 -14.38 18.95 5.92
N ASP A 395 -13.62 17.87 5.72
CA ASP A 395 -14.13 16.56 5.31
C ASP A 395 -15.13 16.01 6.34
N MET A 396 -14.72 16.02 7.62
CA MET A 396 -15.58 15.57 8.72
C MET A 396 -16.82 16.44 8.84
N TYR A 397 -16.69 17.76 8.73
CA TYR A 397 -17.83 18.66 8.77
C TYR A 397 -18.83 18.37 7.64
N THR A 398 -18.34 18.37 6.39
CA THR A 398 -19.18 18.30 5.19
C THR A 398 -19.87 16.96 5.03
N HIS A 399 -19.15 15.86 5.29
CA HIS A 399 -19.64 14.52 4.98
C HIS A 399 -20.20 13.75 6.19
N VAL A 400 -19.85 14.17 7.41
CA VAL A 400 -20.24 13.47 8.65
C VAL A 400 -21.11 14.36 9.53
N PHE A 401 -20.60 15.49 10.01
CA PHE A 401 -21.25 16.24 11.08
C PHE A 401 -22.47 17.06 10.64
N SER A 402 -22.44 17.69 9.45
CA SER A 402 -23.58 18.45 8.92
C SER A 402 -24.85 17.58 8.86
N VAL A 403 -24.73 16.41 8.21
CA VAL A 403 -25.83 15.44 8.07
C VAL A 403 -26.23 14.82 9.40
N PHE A 404 -25.28 14.68 10.33
CA PHE A 404 -25.52 14.09 11.65
C PHE A 404 -26.34 15.01 12.56
N VAL A 405 -26.03 16.31 12.60
CA VAL A 405 -26.74 17.28 13.45
C VAL A 405 -28.16 17.55 12.95
N ASP A 406 -28.38 17.48 11.64
CA ASP A 406 -29.73 17.64 11.05
C ASP A 406 -30.66 16.44 11.29
N ASN A 407 -30.13 15.33 11.80
CA ASN A 407 -30.91 14.10 11.98
C ASN A 407 -31.74 14.12 13.28
N LYS A 408 -33.06 14.27 13.13
CA LYS A 408 -34.02 14.36 14.23
C LYS A 408 -34.16 13.08 15.07
N ASP A 409 -33.74 11.93 14.56
CA ASP A 409 -33.85 10.65 15.28
C ASP A 409 -32.73 10.45 16.31
N ILE A 410 -31.73 11.34 16.33
CA ILE A 410 -30.58 11.25 17.21
C ILE A 410 -30.78 12.17 18.42
N LYS A 411 -30.50 11.66 19.63
CA LYS A 411 -30.61 12.46 20.86
C LYS A 411 -29.54 13.55 20.90
N HIS A 412 -29.94 14.79 21.18
CA HIS A 412 -29.03 15.94 21.32
C HIS A 412 -27.85 15.69 22.27
N LYS A 413 -28.07 14.98 23.39
CA LYS A 413 -26.98 14.63 24.33
C LYS A 413 -25.87 13.82 23.67
N PHE A 414 -26.23 12.90 22.77
CA PHE A 414 -25.26 12.13 22.00
C PHE A 414 -24.57 12.99 20.95
N MET A 415 -25.31 13.88 20.26
CA MET A 415 -24.73 14.81 19.28
C MET A 415 -23.64 15.68 19.90
N VAL A 416 -23.97 16.34 21.02
CA VAL A 416 -23.03 17.19 21.75
C VAL A 416 -21.82 16.38 22.23
N ALA A 417 -22.05 15.18 22.77
CA ALA A 417 -20.94 14.32 23.21
C ALA A 417 -19.99 13.95 22.06
N VAL A 418 -20.51 13.58 20.89
CA VAL A 418 -19.69 13.24 19.71
C VAL A 418 -18.89 14.45 19.21
N LEU A 419 -19.52 15.61 19.08
CA LEU A 419 -18.83 16.83 18.63
C LEU A 419 -17.73 17.24 19.62
N ILE A 420 -18.00 17.16 20.92
CA ILE A 420 -17.02 17.46 21.97
C ILE A 420 -15.89 16.42 21.97
N GLU A 421 -16.17 15.13 21.73
CA GLU A 421 -15.13 14.11 21.59
C GLU A 421 -14.22 14.37 20.38
N TYR A 422 -14.76 14.86 19.27
CA TYR A 422 -13.95 15.25 18.10
C TYR A 422 -13.07 16.46 18.41
N ILE A 423 -13.62 17.50 19.06
CA ILE A 423 -12.88 18.69 19.51
C ILE A 423 -11.78 18.29 20.51
N ARG A 424 -12.11 17.43 21.48
CA ARG A 424 -11.16 16.88 22.45
C ARG A 424 -10.00 16.20 21.73
N SER A 425 -10.29 15.38 20.72
CA SER A 425 -9.29 14.70 19.92
C SER A 425 -8.38 15.69 19.17
N LEU A 426 -8.96 16.70 18.50
CA LEU A 426 -8.18 17.76 17.84
C LEU A 426 -7.23 18.47 18.82
N ASN A 427 -7.74 18.85 20.00
CA ASN A 427 -6.95 19.48 21.05
C ASN A 427 -5.83 18.56 21.58
N GLN A 428 -6.10 17.27 21.75
CA GLN A 428 -5.10 16.28 22.19
C GLN A 428 -3.92 16.20 21.21
N PHE A 429 -4.19 16.28 19.90
CA PHE A 429 -3.15 16.30 18.87
C PHE A 429 -2.67 17.71 18.52
N GLN A 430 -3.03 18.71 19.32
CA GLN A 430 -2.64 20.12 19.14
C GLN A 430 -2.97 20.65 17.75
N ILE A 431 -4.13 20.27 17.21
CA ILE A 431 -4.65 20.77 15.94
C ILE A 431 -5.60 21.93 16.25
N PRO A 432 -5.36 23.15 15.71
CA PRO A 432 -6.27 24.28 15.90
C PRO A 432 -7.68 23.93 15.39
N VAL A 433 -8.67 24.06 16.27
CA VAL A 433 -10.06 23.75 15.94
C VAL A 433 -10.66 24.88 15.11
N GLN A 434 -11.26 24.53 13.98
CA GLN A 434 -11.94 25.49 13.11
C GLN A 434 -13.25 25.96 13.72
N HIS A 435 -13.54 27.26 13.60
CA HIS A 435 -14.66 27.93 14.27
C HIS A 435 -16.04 27.33 13.90
N TYR A 436 -16.22 26.82 12.68
CA TYR A 436 -17.48 26.20 12.26
C TYR A 436 -17.83 24.93 13.06
N LEU A 437 -16.85 24.25 13.68
CA LEU A 437 -17.12 23.11 14.57
C LEU A 437 -17.69 23.58 15.91
N TYR A 438 -17.19 24.70 16.43
CA TYR A 438 -17.74 25.32 17.62
C TYR A 438 -19.14 25.87 17.38
N GLU A 439 -19.37 26.47 16.21
CA GLU A 439 -20.70 26.91 15.78
C GLU A 439 -21.71 25.75 15.76
N LEU A 440 -21.34 24.56 15.24
CA LEU A 440 -22.22 23.38 15.30
C LEU A 440 -22.63 23.03 16.74
N VAL A 441 -21.68 23.04 17.68
CA VAL A 441 -21.96 22.75 19.10
C VAL A 441 -22.90 23.81 19.69
N ILE A 442 -22.62 25.09 19.44
CA ILE A 442 -23.44 26.20 19.95
C ILE A 442 -24.86 26.12 19.39
N ASN A 443 -25.00 25.98 18.07
CA ASN A 443 -26.30 25.89 17.42
C ASN A 443 -27.11 24.69 17.91
N THR A 444 -26.47 23.52 18.09
CA THR A 444 -27.13 22.33 18.65
C THR A 444 -27.63 22.59 20.08
N LEU A 445 -26.82 23.23 20.94
CA LEU A 445 -27.22 23.53 22.32
C LEU A 445 -28.35 24.56 22.39
N VAL A 446 -28.29 25.61 21.57
CA VAL A 446 -29.34 26.64 21.49
C VAL A 446 -30.66 26.06 21.00
N GLN A 447 -30.65 25.27 19.91
CA GLN A 447 -31.84 24.63 19.35
C GLN A 447 -32.56 23.73 20.38
N HIS A 448 -31.82 23.13 21.30
CA HIS A 448 -32.35 22.26 22.36
C HIS A 448 -32.48 22.95 23.73
N ASN A 449 -32.38 24.29 23.79
CA ASN A 449 -32.48 25.09 25.02
C ASN A 449 -31.50 24.68 26.15
N CYS A 450 -30.34 24.10 25.79
CA CYS A 450 -29.31 23.65 26.72
C CYS A 450 -28.36 24.79 27.15
N PHE A 451 -28.93 25.94 27.53
CA PHE A 451 -28.18 27.17 27.79
C PHE A 451 -27.18 27.07 28.95
N TYR A 452 -27.50 26.29 29.98
CA TYR A 452 -26.59 26.06 31.09
C TYR A 452 -25.28 25.41 30.63
N GLN A 453 -25.39 24.37 29.79
CA GLN A 453 -24.22 23.67 29.24
C GLN A 453 -23.43 24.58 28.30
N LEU A 454 -24.11 25.38 27.48
CA LEU A 454 -23.48 26.40 26.64
C LEU A 454 -22.67 27.40 27.48
N HIS A 455 -23.27 27.93 28.55
CA HIS A 455 -22.60 28.86 29.46
C HIS A 455 -21.33 28.23 30.05
N GLN A 456 -21.42 26.98 30.54
CA GLN A 456 -20.27 26.28 31.09
C GLN A 456 -19.16 26.06 30.05
N PHE A 457 -19.51 25.67 28.83
CA PHE A 457 -18.52 25.44 27.77
C PHE A 457 -17.76 26.71 27.39
N LEU A 458 -18.42 27.86 27.40
CA LEU A 458 -17.81 29.16 27.15
C LEU A 458 -16.99 29.65 28.36
N GLN A 459 -17.54 29.52 29.57
CA GLN A 459 -16.89 29.98 30.80
C GLN A 459 -15.61 29.19 31.13
N TYR A 460 -15.61 27.88 30.87
CA TYR A 460 -14.46 27.01 31.13
C TYR A 460 -13.55 26.82 29.89
N HIS A 461 -13.74 27.63 28.83
CA HIS A 461 -12.93 27.59 27.61
C HIS A 461 -12.85 26.20 26.95
N VAL A 462 -13.93 25.42 27.03
CA VAL A 462 -14.06 24.19 26.24
C VAL A 462 -14.15 24.54 24.75
N LEU A 463 -14.82 25.66 24.44
CA LEU A 463 -14.80 26.31 23.13
C LEU A 463 -13.76 27.43 23.19
N SER A 464 -12.79 27.41 22.28
CA SER A 464 -11.74 28.43 22.25
C SER A 464 -12.31 29.78 21.84
N ASP A 465 -11.81 30.85 22.45
CA ASP A 465 -12.21 32.21 22.10
C ASP A 465 -11.85 32.52 20.64
N SER A 466 -12.79 33.09 19.88
CA SER A 466 -12.52 33.58 18.52
C SER A 466 -13.52 34.66 18.11
N LYS A 467 -13.10 35.57 17.22
CA LYS A 467 -13.97 36.64 16.71
C LYS A 467 -15.28 36.11 16.08
N PRO A 468 -15.27 35.04 15.24
CA PRO A 468 -16.50 34.49 14.68
C PRO A 468 -17.48 33.99 15.74
N ILE A 469 -16.99 33.33 16.80
CA ILE A 469 -17.86 32.84 17.87
C ILE A 469 -18.46 33.98 18.68
N ALA A 470 -17.68 35.02 18.99
CA ALA A 470 -18.22 36.19 19.67
C ALA A 470 -19.34 36.86 18.86
N CYS A 471 -19.16 37.00 17.54
CA CYS A 471 -20.20 37.53 16.65
C CYS A 471 -21.46 36.64 16.65
N LEU A 472 -21.29 35.32 16.61
CA LEU A 472 -22.40 34.38 16.73
C LEU A 472 -23.14 34.55 18.07
N LEU A 473 -22.42 34.67 19.18
CA LEU A 473 -23.03 34.88 20.50
C LEU A 473 -23.82 36.20 20.60
N LEU A 474 -23.33 37.27 19.97
CA LEU A 474 -24.06 38.54 19.88
C LEU A 474 -25.37 38.38 19.11
N SER A 475 -25.38 37.61 18.02
CA SER A 475 -26.60 37.32 17.27
C SER A 475 -27.64 36.52 18.07
N LEU A 476 -27.19 35.79 19.11
CA LEU A 476 -28.02 34.95 19.97
C LEU A 476 -28.59 35.69 21.19
N GLU A 477 -28.29 36.98 21.36
CA GLU A 477 -28.73 37.78 22.52
C GLU A 477 -30.26 37.74 22.74
N SER A 478 -31.04 37.76 21.66
CA SER A 478 -32.51 37.73 21.72
C SER A 478 -33.07 36.43 22.31
N VAL A 479 -32.35 35.32 22.14
CA VAL A 479 -32.75 33.98 22.60
C VAL A 479 -32.08 33.63 23.93
N TYR A 480 -30.85 34.07 24.14
CA TYR A 480 -30.06 33.85 25.35
C TYR A 480 -29.39 35.16 25.81
N PRO A 481 -30.05 35.99 26.64
CA PRO A 481 -29.54 37.30 27.03
C PRO A 481 -28.11 37.32 27.61
N PRO A 482 -27.66 36.31 28.41
CA PRO A 482 -26.27 36.26 28.87
C PRO A 482 -25.22 36.10 27.76
N ALA A 483 -25.61 35.72 26.53
CA ALA A 483 -24.70 35.59 25.39
C ALA A 483 -23.96 36.90 25.08
N HIS A 484 -24.63 38.04 25.26
CA HIS A 484 -24.06 39.36 25.02
C HIS A 484 -22.82 39.62 25.88
N GLN A 485 -22.94 39.39 27.20
CA GLN A 485 -21.83 39.59 28.12
C GLN A 485 -20.71 38.58 27.84
N LEU A 486 -21.05 37.32 27.59
CA LEU A 486 -20.06 36.28 27.25
C LEU A 486 -19.29 36.62 25.97
N ALA A 487 -19.96 37.20 24.97
CA ALA A 487 -19.32 37.67 23.74
C ALA A 487 -18.36 38.83 23.99
N LEU A 488 -18.77 39.83 24.78
CA LEU A 488 -17.90 40.95 25.16
C LEU A 488 -16.69 40.48 25.97
N ASP A 489 -16.89 39.56 26.92
CA ASP A 489 -15.82 38.97 27.71
C ASP A 489 -14.85 38.19 26.81
N MET A 490 -15.36 37.46 25.82
CA MET A 490 -14.56 36.76 24.81
C MET A 490 -13.73 37.72 23.94
N LEU A 491 -14.34 38.78 23.40
CA LEU A 491 -13.64 39.79 22.61
C LEU A 491 -12.55 40.50 23.44
N LYS A 492 -12.86 40.83 24.70
CA LYS A 492 -11.90 41.44 25.62
C LYS A 492 -10.67 40.54 25.86
N ARG A 493 -10.87 39.23 25.98
CA ARG A 493 -9.75 38.27 26.12
C ARG A 493 -8.91 38.14 24.86
N LEU A 494 -9.50 38.34 23.67
CA LEU A 494 -8.79 38.20 22.40
C LEU A 494 -7.76 39.29 22.11
N SER A 495 -7.70 40.39 22.88
CA SER A 495 -6.74 41.52 22.81
C SER A 495 -6.60 42.26 21.47
N THR A 496 -7.10 41.68 20.38
CA THR A 496 -7.04 42.11 18.99
C THR A 496 -8.41 42.53 18.46
N ALA A 497 -9.40 42.65 19.34
CA ALA A 497 -10.81 42.83 19.00
C ALA A 497 -11.39 44.19 19.48
N ASN A 498 -10.55 45.21 19.62
CA ASN A 498 -10.96 46.50 20.16
C ASN A 498 -11.95 47.25 19.25
N GLU A 499 -11.80 47.12 17.93
CA GLU A 499 -12.71 47.73 16.95
C GLU A 499 -14.10 47.09 17.03
N GLU A 500 -14.16 45.76 17.08
CA GLU A 500 -15.41 45.01 17.20
C GLU A 500 -16.13 45.30 18.53
N ILE A 501 -15.39 45.48 19.64
CA ILE A 501 -15.98 45.89 20.92
C ILE A 501 -16.64 47.27 20.81
N ILE A 502 -15.98 48.22 20.15
CA ILE A 502 -16.51 49.57 19.96
C ILE A 502 -17.77 49.53 19.10
N GLU A 503 -17.78 48.80 17.98
CA GLU A 503 -18.96 48.63 17.13
C GLU A 503 -20.14 48.03 17.89
N VAL A 504 -19.90 47.00 18.71
CA VAL A 504 -20.95 46.36 19.51
C VAL A 504 -21.53 47.33 20.54
N LEU A 505 -20.70 48.10 21.24
CA LEU A 505 -21.15 49.09 22.22
C LEU A 505 -21.90 50.26 21.57
N LEU A 506 -21.49 50.68 20.36
CA LEU A 506 -22.17 51.72 19.59
C LEU A 506 -23.52 51.25 19.03
N SER A 507 -23.64 49.97 18.65
CA SER A 507 -24.89 49.42 18.10
C SER A 507 -26.06 49.35 19.10
N LYS A 508 -25.79 49.59 20.40
CA LYS A 508 -26.79 49.61 21.48
C LYS A 508 -27.18 51.03 21.94
N GLN A 509 -26.62 52.07 21.35
CA GLN A 509 -27.13 53.44 21.47
C GLN A 509 -28.27 53.65 20.48
#